data_AF-A0A821QZF1-F1
#
_entry.id   AF-A0A821QZF1-F1
#
_cell.length_a   1.000
_cell.length_b   1.000
_cell.length_c   1.000
_cell.angle_alpha   90.00
_cell.angle_beta   90.00
_cell.angle_gamma   90.00
#
_symmetry.space_group_name_H-M   'P 1'
#
loop_
_entity.id
_entity.type
_entity.pdbx_description
1 polymer ?
#
loop_
_entity_poly.entity_id
_entity_poly.type
_entity_poly.pdbx_seq_one_letter_code
_entity_poly.pdbx_strand_id
1 'polypeptide(L)' 'FILCCRAYELENQTSPNIRRFVNYILDEFGLSFDTSSSYVVSNNENKMRCAFADLKRLCCSDHYLNKILEKTFTDEKQL' A
#
# COMPACT_ATOMS: atom_id res chain seq x y z
N PHE A 1 -6.51 -11.09 17.10
CA PHE A 1 -6.24 -10.17 15.97
C PHE A 1 -6.75 -10.89 14.72
N ILE A 2 -7.83 -10.42 14.11
CA ILE A 2 -8.34 -11.04 12.86
C ILE A 2 -7.64 -10.31 11.72
N LEU A 3 -6.76 -11.02 10.99
CA LEU A 3 -6.24 -10.56 9.70
C LEU A 3 -7.37 -10.68 8.69
N CYS A 4 -8.14 -9.60 8.51
CA CYS A 4 -9.14 -9.51 7.46
C CYS A 4 -8.45 -9.07 6.17
N CYS A 5 -8.19 -10.02 5.26
CA CYS A 5 -7.76 -9.71 3.90
C CYS A 5 -9.00 -9.42 3.05
N ARG A 6 -9.25 -8.14 2.74
CA ARG A 6 -10.31 -7.73 1.81
C ARG A 6 -9.71 -7.49 0.44
N ALA A 7 -10.23 -8.19 -0.57
CA ALA A 7 -9.85 -7.93 -1.96
C ALA A 7 -10.19 -6.48 -2.31
N TYR A 8 -9.23 -5.79 -2.91
CA TYR A 8 -9.34 -4.40 -3.33
C TYR A 8 -9.72 -4.34 -4.81
N GLU A 9 -10.97 -4.71 -5.12
CA GLU A 9 -11.53 -4.71 -6.49
C GLU A 9 -12.43 -3.48 -6.72
N LEU A 10 -11.87 -2.27 -6.59
CA LEU A 10 -12.61 -1.05 -6.97
C LEU A 10 -12.55 -0.83 -8.48
N GLU A 11 -13.71 -0.62 -9.12
CA GLU A 11 -13.82 -0.31 -10.56
C GLU A 11 -13.13 1.01 -10.97
N ASN A 12 -12.68 1.83 -10.00
CA ASN A 12 -11.93 3.08 -10.25
C ASN A 12 -10.93 3.35 -9.12
N GLN A 13 -9.74 2.77 -9.23
CA GLN A 13 -8.68 2.79 -8.20
C GLN A 13 -7.92 4.13 -8.12
N THR A 14 -8.65 5.23 -7.91
CA THR A 14 -8.05 6.55 -7.66
C THR A 14 -7.63 6.67 -6.19
N SER A 15 -6.64 7.51 -5.90
CA SER A 15 -6.15 7.75 -4.53
C SER A 15 -7.26 8.11 -3.53
N PRO A 16 -8.21 9.02 -3.85
CA PRO A 16 -9.33 9.32 -2.96
C PRO A 16 -10.25 8.12 -2.72
N ASN A 17 -10.50 7.30 -3.74
CA ASN A 17 -11.35 6.11 -3.62
C ASN A 17 -10.68 5.02 -2.78
N ILE A 18 -9.35 4.84 -2.93
CA ILE A 18 -8.54 3.99 -2.04
C ILE A 18 -8.74 4.43 -0.58
N ARG A 19 -8.51 5.72 -0.28
CA ARG A 19 -8.60 6.22 1.09
C ARG A 19 -10.02 6.08 1.66
N ARG A 20 -11.06 6.34 0.86
CA ARG A 20 -12.46 6.12 1.27
C ARG A 20 -12.74 4.66 1.60
N PHE A 21 -12.30 3.72 0.76
CA PHE A 21 -12.49 2.29 1.01
C PHE A 21 -11.82 1.86 2.31
N VAL A 22 -10.57 2.28 2.54
CA VAL A 22 -9.87 1.88 3.77
C VAL A 22 -10.50 2.52 5.01
N ASN A 23 -10.88 3.79 4.95
CA ASN A 23 -11.62 4.43 6.05
C ASN A 23 -12.93 3.71 6.35
N TYR A 24 -13.71 3.33 5.31
CA TYR A 24 -14.94 2.55 5.47
C TYR A 24 -14.68 1.23 6.23
N ILE A 25 -13.62 0.50 5.88
CA ILE A 25 -13.25 -0.73 6.59
C ILE A 25 -12.83 -0.44 8.03
N LEU A 26 -12.03 0.61 8.29
CA LEU A 26 -11.63 0.97 9.65
C LEU A 26 -12.84 1.34 10.52
N ASP A 27 -13.80 2.08 9.95
CA ASP A 27 -15.04 2.47 10.61
C ASP A 27 -15.90 1.24 11.00
N GLU A 28 -15.95 0.18 10.18
CA GLU A 28 -16.63 -1.08 10.52
C GLU A 28 -16.08 -1.71 11.83
N PHE A 29 -14.81 -1.45 12.16
CA PHE A 29 -14.17 -1.93 13.39
C PHE A 29 -14.02 -0.85 14.47
N GLY A 30 -14.56 0.36 14.26
CA GLY A 30 -14.39 1.49 15.17
C GLY A 30 -12.94 1.95 15.31
N LEU A 31 -12.14 1.78 14.26
CA LEU A 31 -10.72 2.13 14.20
C LEU A 31 -10.51 3.43 13.41
N SER A 32 -9.38 4.08 13.64
CA SER A 32 -8.94 5.24 12.86
C SER A 32 -7.43 5.22 12.65
N PHE A 33 -6.95 6.04 11.72
CA PHE A 33 -5.52 6.22 11.55
C PHE A 33 -4.94 7.04 12.71
N ASP A 34 -3.90 6.50 13.33
CA ASP A 34 -3.05 7.18 14.29
C ASP A 34 -1.86 7.78 13.55
N THR A 35 -1.75 9.10 13.57
CA THR A 35 -0.70 9.85 12.87
C THR A 35 0.69 9.63 13.46
N SER A 36 0.79 9.11 14.69
CA SER A 36 2.07 8.73 15.31
C SER A 36 2.56 7.34 14.88
N SER A 37 1.66 6.51 14.37
CA SER A 37 1.94 5.14 13.91
C SER A 37 2.50 5.10 12.48
N SER A 38 3.19 4.01 12.15
CA SER A 38 3.72 3.77 10.80
C SER A 38 2.94 2.67 10.10
N TYR A 39 2.56 2.91 8.85
CA TYR A 39 1.71 1.99 8.07
C TYR A 39 2.49 1.39 6.89
N VAL A 40 2.37 0.07 6.70
CA VAL A 40 2.99 -0.61 5.56
C VAL A 40 2.13 -0.38 4.32
N VAL A 41 2.69 0.26 3.29
CA VAL A 41 2.00 0.61 2.04
C VAL A 41 2.91 0.27 0.85
N SER A 42 2.32 -0.23 -0.23
CA SER A 42 3.02 -0.39 -1.52
C SER A 42 3.48 0.99 -2.04
N ASN A 43 4.79 1.22 -2.08
CA ASN A 43 5.36 2.50 -2.51
C ASN A 43 5.52 2.63 -4.03
N ASN A 44 5.25 1.58 -4.80
CA ASN A 44 5.41 1.62 -6.26
C ASN A 44 4.14 2.02 -7.00
N GLU A 45 3.02 2.10 -6.29
CA GLU A 45 1.76 2.55 -6.85
C GLU A 45 1.51 4.00 -6.43
N ASN A 46 1.62 4.94 -7.38
CA ASN A 46 1.42 6.37 -7.11
C ASN A 46 0.07 6.67 -6.45
N LYS A 47 -0.99 5.96 -6.86
CA LYS A 47 -2.32 6.03 -6.24
C LYS A 47 -2.30 5.67 -4.74
N MET A 48 -1.57 4.62 -4.35
CA MET A 48 -1.39 4.23 -2.95
C MET A 48 -0.56 5.27 -2.21
N ARG A 49 0.55 5.74 -2.80
CA ARG A 49 1.36 6.80 -2.21
C ARG A 49 0.54 8.05 -1.90
N CYS A 50 -0.28 8.49 -2.85
CA CYS A 50 -1.12 9.66 -2.69
C CYS A 50 -2.26 9.45 -1.68
N ALA A 51 -2.83 8.25 -1.60
CA ALA A 51 -3.93 7.94 -0.68
C ALA A 51 -3.53 8.02 0.81
N PHE A 52 -2.23 7.85 1.09
CA PHE A 52 -1.66 7.82 2.44
C PHE A 52 -0.57 8.89 2.63
N ALA A 53 -0.55 9.95 1.82
CA ALA A 53 0.50 10.97 1.82
C ALA A 53 0.61 11.74 3.15
N ASP A 54 -0.48 11.79 3.91
CA ASP A 54 -0.62 12.40 5.23
C ASP A 54 -0.08 11.53 6.39
N LEU A 55 0.28 10.27 6.13
CA LEU A 55 0.71 9.31 7.15
C LEU A 55 2.19 8.93 7.02
N LYS A 56 2.77 8.43 8.10
CA LYS A 56 4.10 7.81 8.09
C LYS A 56 4.01 6.42 7.46
N ARG A 57 4.76 6.19 6.37
CA ARG A 57 4.66 4.97 5.55
C ARG A 57 5.95 4.16 5.57
N LEU A 58 5.81 2.85 5.61
CA LEU A 58 6.88 1.86 5.45
C LEU A 58 6.67 1.10 4.14
N CYS A 59 7.76 0.82 3.42
CA CYS A 59 7.70 -0.05 2.24
C CYS A 59 7.38 -1.49 2.66
N CYS A 60 6.54 -2.18 1.90
CA CYS A 60 6.38 -3.63 2.03
C CYS A 60 7.65 -4.36 1.55
N SER A 61 8.19 -5.25 2.38
CA SER A 61 9.41 -6.03 2.11
C SER A 61 9.29 -6.97 0.91
N ASP A 62 8.13 -7.63 0.74
CA ASP A 62 7.89 -8.52 -0.41
C ASP A 62 7.94 -7.77 -1.73
N HIS A 63 7.42 -6.54 -1.74
CA HIS A 63 7.49 -5.68 -2.91
C HIS A 63 8.93 -5.20 -3.19
N TYR A 64 9.69 -4.87 -2.14
CA TYR A 64 11.09 -4.48 -2.25
C TYR A 64 11.95 -5.61 -2.85
N LEU A 65 11.77 -6.83 -2.36
CA LEU A 65 12.47 -8.02 -2.86
C LEU A 65 12.10 -8.33 -4.32
N ASN A 66 10.82 -8.31 -4.67
CA ASN A 66 10.39 -8.53 -6.06
C ASN A 66 10.98 -7.50 -7.03
N LYS A 67 11.10 -6.23 -6.63
CA LYS A 67 11.73 -5.21 -7.47
C LYS A 67 13.24 -5.36 -7.61
N ILE A 68 13.93 -5.77 -6.53
CA ILE A 68 15.36 -6.08 -6.61
C ILE A 68 15.58 -7.23 -7.58
N LEU A 69 14.80 -8.29 -7.45
CA LEU A 69 14.87 -9.44 -8.35
C LEU A 69 14.56 -9.03 -9.80
N GLU A 70 13.44 -8.34 -10.04
CA GLU A 70 13.08 -7.84 -11.37
C GLU A 70 14.23 -7.02 -11.98
N LYS A 71 14.79 -6.06 -11.25
CA LYS A 71 15.92 -5.24 -11.71
C LYS A 71 17.16 -6.08 -12.00
N THR A 72 17.54 -6.99 -11.10
CA THR A 72 18.71 -7.87 -11.27
C THR A 72 18.60 -8.75 -12.51
N PHE A 73 17.39 -9.16 -12.90
CA PHE A 73 17.17 -10.01 -14.08
C PHE A 73 16.76 -9.25 -15.35
N THR A 74 16.49 -7.94 -15.29
CA THR A 74 16.16 -7.10 -16.47
C THR A 74 17.27 -6.13 -16.87
N ASP A 75 18.21 -5.81 -15.97
CA ASP A 75 19.43 -5.08 -16.35
C ASP A 75 20.37 -6.03 -17.12
N GLU A 76 20.18 -6.14 -18.44
CA GLU A 76 21.09 -6.77 -19.42
C GLU A 76 22.43 -6.00 -19.54
N LYS A 77 23.19 -5.92 -18.44
CA LYS A 77 24.57 -5.37 -18.42
C LYS A 77 25.54 -6.17 -17.55
N GLN A 78 25.32 -7.48 -17.39
CA GLN A 78 26.29 -8.36 -16.72
C GLN A 78 26.56 -9.67 -17.48
N LEU A 79 26.73 -9.61 -18.80
CA LEU A 79 27.51 -10.58 -19.57
C LEU A 79 28.38 -9.83 -20.58
#